data_AF-A0A9X7SVX7-F1
#
_entry.id   AF-A0A9X7SVX7-F1
#
_cell.length_a   1.000
_cell.length_b   1.000
_cell.length_c   1.000
_cell.angle_alpha   90.00
_cell.angle_beta   90.00
_cell.angle_gamma   90.00
#
_symmetry.space_group_name_H-M   'P 1'
#
loop_
_entity.id
_entity.type
_entity.pdbx_description
1 polymer ?
#
loop_
_entity_poly.entity_id
_entity_poly.type
_entity_poly.pdbx_seq_one_letter_code
_entity_poly.pdbx_strand_id
1 'polypeptide(L)'
;MNRTNIVEPLEAKRIIVRDFLSLMKTLPNQDDAASVQTFLRYLQSLLRIKQVIPPVVEILTLIKTDKPILYHSARRSIMSSSNLHMLFQIEMDVELAQERLSQYDK
;
A
#
# COMPACT_ATOMS: atom_id res chain seq x y z
N MET A 1 5.50 -22.87 21.08
CA MET A 1 5.12 -21.73 21.95
C MET A 1 5.35 -20.46 21.14
N ASN A 2 4.40 -20.09 20.26
CA ASN A 2 4.58 -18.92 19.39
C ASN A 2 4.21 -17.67 20.18
N ARG A 3 5.22 -16.87 20.51
CA ARG A 3 5.04 -15.50 21.00
C ARG A 3 4.34 -14.71 19.89
N THR A 4 3.02 -14.62 19.96
CA THR A 4 2.29 -13.49 19.40
C THR A 4 2.86 -12.25 20.09
N ASN A 5 3.89 -11.64 19.51
CA ASN A 5 4.24 -10.27 19.87
C ASN A 5 2.97 -9.47 19.53
N ILE A 6 2.20 -9.13 20.55
CA ILE A 6 1.06 -8.23 20.44
C ILE A 6 1.70 -6.86 20.18
N VAL A 7 1.99 -6.59 18.90
CA VAL A 7 2.36 -5.25 18.47
C VAL A 7 1.12 -4.40 18.67
N GLU A 8 1.26 -3.31 19.42
CA GLU A 8 0.17 -2.37 19.63
C GLU A 8 -0.39 -1.90 18.27
N PRO A 9 -1.71 -1.74 18.09
CA PRO A 9 -2.29 -1.36 16.81
C PRO A 9 -1.66 -0.13 16.15
N LEU A 10 -1.23 0.86 16.96
CA LEU A 10 -0.55 2.05 16.45
C LEU A 10 0.83 1.72 15.88
N GLU A 11 1.62 0.93 16.60
CA GLU A 11 2.94 0.48 16.14
C GLU A 11 2.83 -0.36 14.87
N ALA A 12 1.82 -1.21 14.75
CA ALA A 12 1.58 -1.98 13.52
C ALA A 12 1.33 -1.06 12.31
N LYS A 13 0.55 0.01 12.49
CA LYS A 13 0.33 1.01 11.44
C LYS A 13 1.61 1.79 11.09
N ARG A 14 2.41 2.18 12.09
CA ARG A 14 3.72 2.82 11.88
C ARG A 14 4.65 1.95 11.03
N ILE A 15 4.73 0.65 11.34
CA ILE A 15 5.55 -0.29 10.57
C ILE A 15 5.08 -0.35 9.12
N ILE A 16 3.78 -0.50 8.88
CA ILE A 16 3.19 -0.54 7.52
C ILE A 16 3.57 0.72 6.72
N VAL A 17 3.46 1.90 7.33
CA VAL A 17 3.80 3.17 6.67
C VAL A 17 5.29 3.29 6.41
N ARG A 18 6.16 2.90 7.34
CA ARG A 18 7.61 2.91 7.11
C ARG A 18 8.02 1.96 5.98
N ASP A 19 7.45 0.76 5.95
CA ASP A 19 7.68 -0.21 4.88
C ASP A 19 7.22 0.33 3.52
N PHE A 20 6.06 1.00 3.50
CA PHE A 20 5.58 1.70 2.31
C PHE A 20 6.55 2.78 1.84
N LEU A 21 7.00 3.67 2.73
CA LEU A 21 7.92 4.76 2.40
C LEU A 21 9.26 4.22 1.89
N SER A 22 9.75 3.11 2.47
CA SER A 22 10.95 2.42 2.00
C SER A 22 10.75 1.83 0.59
N LEU A 23 9.61 1.17 0.35
CA LEU A 23 9.23 0.69 -0.97
C LEU A 23 9.15 1.85 -1.98
N MET A 24 8.63 3.00 -1.57
CA MET A 24 8.53 4.19 -2.41
C MET A 24 9.90 4.74 -2.84
N LYS A 25 10.95 4.58 -2.04
CA LYS A 25 12.29 5.02 -2.42
C LYS A 25 12.97 4.10 -3.43
N THR A 26 12.60 2.82 -3.43
CA THR A 26 13.31 1.77 -4.18
C THR A 26 12.59 1.31 -5.44
N LEU A 27 11.27 1.40 -5.44
CA LEU A 27 10.44 0.90 -6.53
C LEU A 27 10.38 1.92 -7.69
N PRO A 28 10.80 1.60 -8.91
CA PRO A 28 10.73 2.56 -10.01
C PRO A 28 9.30 2.78 -10.52
N ASN A 29 9.03 3.93 -11.13
CA ASN A 29 7.77 4.23 -11.83
C ASN A 29 7.80 3.66 -13.25
N GLN A 30 7.69 2.34 -13.38
CA GLN A 30 7.76 1.63 -14.66
C GLN A 30 6.78 0.45 -14.69
N ASP A 31 6.50 -0.06 -15.88
CA ASP A 31 5.50 -1.10 -16.13
C ASP A 31 6.07 -2.51 -16.31
N ASP A 32 7.36 -2.70 -16.02
CA ASP A 32 7.98 -4.03 -16.10
C ASP A 32 7.34 -5.00 -15.09
N ALA A 33 7.34 -6.28 -15.46
CA ALA A 33 6.69 -7.33 -14.69
C ALA A 33 7.24 -7.45 -13.26
N ALA A 34 8.54 -7.22 -13.03
CA ALA A 34 9.13 -7.35 -11.70
C ALA A 34 8.69 -6.22 -10.76
N SER A 35 8.64 -4.97 -11.24
CA SER A 35 8.14 -3.83 -10.45
C SER A 35 6.65 -3.97 -10.15
N VAL A 36 5.85 -4.30 -11.16
CA VAL A 36 4.40 -4.52 -10.99
C VAL A 36 4.13 -5.64 -10.00
N GLN A 37 4.79 -6.79 -10.14
CA GLN A 37 4.60 -7.89 -9.19
C GLN A 37 5.07 -7.55 -7.78
N THR A 38 6.16 -6.80 -7.63
CA THR A 38 6.65 -6.37 -6.31
C THR A 38 5.63 -5.48 -5.63
N PHE A 39 5.05 -4.53 -6.36
CA PHE A 39 3.97 -3.69 -5.84
C PHE A 39 2.72 -4.50 -5.47
N LEU A 40 2.27 -5.40 -6.34
CA LEU A 40 1.09 -6.23 -6.07
C LEU A 40 1.30 -7.14 -4.86
N ARG A 41 2.49 -7.74 -4.70
CA ARG A 41 2.83 -8.55 -3.51
C ARG A 41 2.75 -7.72 -2.23
N TYR A 42 3.22 -6.47 -2.27
CA TYR A 42 3.08 -5.56 -1.14
C TYR A 42 1.61 -5.28 -0.81
N LEU A 43 0.77 -4.91 -1.78
CA LEU A 43 -0.66 -4.70 -1.52
C LEU A 43 -1.37 -5.96 -0.99
N GLN A 44 -1.01 -7.13 -1.52
CA GLN A 44 -1.54 -8.41 -1.04
C GLN A 44 -1.12 -8.72 0.39
N SER A 45 0.08 -8.32 0.81
CA SER A 45 0.52 -8.52 2.20
C SER A 45 -0.30 -7.66 3.15
N LEU A 46 -0.65 -6.43 2.77
CA LEU A 46 -1.51 -5.55 3.57
C LEU A 46 -2.90 -6.16 3.78
N LEU A 47 -3.49 -6.76 2.74
CA LEU A 47 -4.79 -7.43 2.84
C LEU A 47 -4.81 -8.65 3.77
N ARG A 48 -3.64 -9.19 4.13
CA ARG A 48 -3.51 -10.34 5.05
C ARG A 48 -3.37 -9.91 6.52
N ILE A 49 -3.16 -8.62 6.79
CA ILE A 49 -3.03 -8.09 8.14
C ILE A 49 -4.41 -8.11 8.80
N LYS A 50 -4.53 -8.81 9.94
CA LYS A 50 -5.79 -8.97 10.67
C LYS A 50 -5.84 -8.14 11.95
N GLN A 51 -4.69 -7.66 12.41
CA GLN A 51 -4.53 -6.97 13.69
C GLN A 51 -4.99 -5.51 13.61
N VAL A 52 -4.87 -4.91 12.41
CA VAL A 52 -5.22 -3.51 12.16
C VAL A 52 -5.80 -3.36 10.76
N ILE A 53 -6.54 -2.28 10.55
CA ILE A 53 -6.94 -1.83 9.21
C ILE A 53 -5.77 -1.03 8.63
N PRO A 54 -5.08 -1.51 7.59
CA PRO A 54 -4.00 -0.77 6.93
C PRO A 54 -4.54 0.45 6.16
N PRO A 55 -3.76 1.55 6.07
CA PRO A 55 -4.13 2.74 5.29
C PRO A 55 -3.89 2.51 3.78
N VAL A 56 -4.57 1.52 3.20
CA VAL A 56 -4.35 1.07 1.81
C VAL A 56 -4.81 2.12 0.80
N VAL A 57 -5.88 2.84 1.12
CA VAL A 57 -6.42 3.87 0.23
C VAL A 57 -5.45 5.04 0.13
N GLU A 58 -4.91 5.48 1.26
CA GLU A 58 -3.90 6.53 1.32
C GLU A 58 -2.64 6.11 0.54
N ILE A 59 -2.16 4.87 0.75
CA ILE A 59 -1.03 4.29 0.01
C ILE A 59 -1.27 4.28 -1.50
N LEU A 60 -2.44 3.81 -1.95
CA LEU A 60 -2.77 3.75 -3.38
C LEU A 60 -2.89 5.14 -3.99
N THR A 61 -3.42 6.10 -3.23
CA THR A 61 -3.55 7.50 -3.66
C THR A 61 -2.19 8.12 -3.91
N LEU A 62 -1.22 7.94 -3.01
CA LEU A 62 0.15 8.41 -3.23
C LEU A 62 0.82 7.69 -4.40
N ILE A 63 0.64 6.38 -4.56
CA ILE A 63 1.21 5.65 -5.70
C ILE A 63 0.61 6.15 -7.03
N LYS A 64 -0.70 6.43 -7.09
CA LYS A 64 -1.37 6.98 -8.28
C LYS A 64 -0.75 8.32 -8.69
N THR A 65 -0.41 9.16 -7.71
CA THR A 65 0.18 10.49 -7.94
C THR A 65 1.66 10.43 -8.28
N ASP A 66 2.46 9.75 -7.46
CA ASP A 66 3.92 9.75 -7.55
C ASP A 66 4.44 8.77 -8.62
N LYS A 67 3.71 7.67 -8.84
CA LYS A 67 4.10 6.58 -9.74
C LYS A 67 2.94 6.10 -10.61
N PRO A 68 2.38 6.97 -11.47
CA PRO A 68 1.19 6.67 -12.26
C PRO A 68 1.38 5.49 -13.24
N ILE A 69 2.57 5.31 -13.82
CA ILE A 69 2.83 4.22 -14.77
C ILE A 69 2.72 2.87 -14.05
N LEU A 70 3.38 2.76 -12.89
CA LEU A 70 3.29 1.58 -12.05
C LEU A 70 1.85 1.33 -11.58
N TYR A 71 1.15 2.37 -11.12
CA TYR A 71 -0.24 2.28 -10.67
C TYR A 71 -1.16 1.70 -11.75
N HIS A 72 -1.12 2.28 -12.95
CA HIS A 72 -2.00 1.87 -14.05
C HIS A 72 -1.65 0.47 -14.56
N SER A 73 -0.36 0.11 -14.59
CA SER A 73 0.05 -1.23 -14.98
C SER A 73 -0.38 -2.28 -13.95
N ALA A 74 -0.20 -2.00 -12.66
CA ALA A 74 -0.71 -2.87 -11.60
C ALA A 74 -2.23 -3.04 -11.64
N ARG A 75 -2.98 -1.95 -11.86
CA ARG A 75 -4.45 -2.00 -12.02
C ARG A 75 -4.87 -2.94 -13.15
N ARG A 76 -4.16 -2.90 -14.29
CA ARG A 76 -4.45 -3.76 -15.47
C ARG A 76 -4.09 -5.22 -15.23
N SER A 77 -3.11 -5.51 -14.38
CA SER A 77 -2.67 -6.87 -14.08
C SER A 77 -3.58 -7.63 -13.10
N ILE A 78 -4.53 -6.95 -12.45
CA ILE A 78 -5.42 -7.56 -11.46
C ILE A 78 -6.73 -7.99 -12.12
N MET A 79 -7.15 -9.22 -11.85
CA MET A 79 -8.48 -9.71 -12.24
C MET A 79 -9.59 -8.93 -11.54
N SER A 80 -10.68 -8.62 -12.25
CA SER A 80 -11.84 -7.89 -11.70
C SER A 80 -12.49 -8.55 -10.49
N SER A 81 -12.36 -9.87 -10.35
CA SER A 81 -12.84 -10.65 -9.19
C SER A 81 -11.97 -10.52 -7.94
N SER A 82 -10.80 -9.90 -8.03
CA SER A 82 -9.88 -9.74 -6.90
C SER A 82 -10.34 -8.61 -5.98
N ASN A 83 -10.24 -8.80 -4.66
CA ASN A 83 -10.45 -7.72 -3.68
C ASN A 83 -9.53 -6.52 -3.91
N LEU A 84 -8.33 -6.75 -4.49
CA LEU A 84 -7.45 -5.65 -4.88
C LEU A 84 -8.07 -4.77 -5.95
N HIS A 85 -8.83 -5.34 -6.89
CA HIS A 85 -9.44 -4.57 -7.97
C HIS A 85 -10.34 -3.46 -7.43
N MET A 86 -11.09 -3.75 -6.35
CA MET A 86 -11.93 -2.77 -5.68
C MET A 86 -11.13 -1.59 -5.15
N LEU A 87 -9.95 -1.85 -4.56
CA LEU A 87 -9.09 -0.79 -4.00
C LEU A 87 -8.60 0.19 -5.07
N PHE A 88 -8.39 -0.27 -6.31
CA PHE A 88 -8.03 0.58 -7.45
C PHE A 88 -9.18 1.44 -7.99
N GLN A 89 -10.41 1.25 -7.50
CA GLN A 89 -11.56 2.10 -7.86
C GLN A 89 -11.85 3.17 -6.80
N ILE A 90 -11.16 3.12 -5.65
CA ILE A 90 -11.36 4.09 -4.57
C ILE A 90 -10.54 5.33 -4.91
N GLU A 91 -11.20 6.48 -4.81
CA GLU A 91 -10.58 7.79 -4.95
C GLU A 91 -10.55 8.51 -3.61
N MET A 92 -9.50 9.28 -3.40
CA MET A 92 -9.25 10.05 -2.20
C MET A 92 -8.46 11.29 -2.58
N ASP A 93 -8.66 12.36 -1.83
CA ASP A 93 -7.86 13.57 -1.96
C ASP A 93 -6.40 13.31 -1.55
N VAL A 94 -5.45 13.80 -2.36
CA VAL A 94 -4.03 13.53 -2.18
C VAL A 94 -3.50 14.21 -0.92
N GLU A 95 -3.93 15.44 -0.62
CA GLU A 95 -3.48 16.17 0.56
C GLU A 95 -3.96 15.48 1.84
N LEU A 96 -5.21 15.02 1.86
CA LEU A 96 -5.76 14.24 2.97
C LEU A 96 -5.02 12.90 3.15
N ALA A 97 -4.65 12.23 2.05
CA ALA A 97 -3.86 10.99 2.11
C ALA A 97 -2.48 11.23 2.75
N GLN A 98 -1.80 12.32 2.36
CA GLN A 98 -0.51 12.71 2.95
C GLN A 98 -0.66 13.05 4.43
N GLU A 99 -1.67 13.84 4.80
CA GLU A 99 -1.94 14.22 6.18
C GLU A 99 -2.12 12.97 7.05
N ARG A 100 -2.95 12.02 6.62
CA ARG A 100 -3.22 10.80 7.39
C ARG A 100 -2.00 9.91 7.54
N LEU A 101 -1.18 9.77 6.49
CA LEU A 101 0.05 8.98 6.56
C LEU A 101 1.11 9.66 7.45
N SER A 102 1.16 10.99 7.47
CA SER A 102 2.11 11.75 8.31
C SER A 102 1.93 11.52 9.81
N GLN A 103 0.72 11.13 10.24
CA GLN A 103 0.43 10.78 11.64
C GLN A 103 1.22 9.56 12.14
N TYR A 104 1.70 8.72 11.22
CA TYR A 104 2.44 7.50 11.51
C TYR A 104 3.95 7.61 11.27
N ASP A 105 4.44 8.78 10.82
CA ASP A 105 5.87 9.04 10.57
C ASP A 105 6.61 9.57 11.82
N LYS A 106 5.92 9.64 12.97
CA LYS A 106 6.48 10.03 14.28
C LYS A 106 6.98 8.83 15.07
#